data_AF-A0A1G0FV56-F1
#
_entry.id   AF-A0A1G0FV56-F1
#
_cell.length_a   1.000
_cell.length_b   1.000
_cell.length_c   1.000
_cell.angle_alpha   90.00
_cell.angle_beta   90.00
_cell.angle_gamma   90.00
#
_symmetry.space_group_name_H-M   'P 1'
#
loop_
_entity.id
_entity.type
_entity.pdbx_description
1 polymer ?
#
loop_
_entity_poly.entity_id
_entity_poly.type
_entity_poly.pdbx_seq_one_letter_code
_entity_poly.pdbx_strand_id
1 'polypeptide(L)'
;MKKYKLVVGLFVLVIVAAIGAVAIPNPLGKQILAEAKYRGYLAYTTDEAVTLAYSRCTICHPADKMLKYCSRCGPPFVVVTHSMKKYTELMNQKGGQFKPFSDAEAVAIAQVWNGLVGNWEPDWGLKDVHKLLQGDQALIRLAETPIEQRPIEMALKNKQAPGSHKENREIIP
;
A
#
# COMPACT_ATOMS: atom_id res chain seq x y z
N MET A 1 36.46 -20.21 25.86
CA MET A 1 35.75 -21.15 24.95
C MET A 1 34.32 -21.51 25.40
N LYS A 2 34.06 -21.91 26.67
CA LYS A 2 32.70 -22.28 27.15
C LYS A 2 31.63 -21.18 26.98
N LYS A 3 31.96 -19.93 27.30
CA LYS A 3 31.04 -18.78 27.16
C LYS A 3 30.64 -18.51 25.70
N TYR A 4 31.57 -18.68 24.77
CA TYR A 4 31.32 -18.47 23.33
C TYR A 4 30.37 -19.53 22.77
N LYS A 5 30.52 -20.80 23.17
CA LYS A 5 29.58 -21.88 22.80
C LYS A 5 28.17 -21.64 23.34
N LEU A 6 28.07 -21.03 24.53
CA LEU A 6 26.79 -20.71 25.16
C LEU A 6 26.09 -19.52 24.47
N VAL A 7 26.85 -18.49 24.11
CA VAL A 7 26.34 -17.36 23.31
C VAL A 7 25.91 -17.82 21.92
N VAL A 8 26.73 -18.63 21.24
CA VAL A 8 26.38 -19.18 19.92
C VAL A 8 25.15 -20.09 20.02
N GLY A 9 25.07 -20.95 21.04
CA GLY A 9 23.90 -21.80 21.27
C GLY A 9 22.62 -21.00 21.51
N LEU A 10 22.68 -19.94 22.33
CA LEU A 10 21.55 -19.04 22.56
C LEU A 10 21.12 -18.34 21.27
N PHE A 11 22.08 -17.87 20.48
CA PHE A 11 21.81 -17.19 19.21
C PHE A 11 21.11 -18.10 18.20
N VAL A 12 21.59 -19.35 18.07
CA VAL A 12 20.95 -20.36 17.21
C VAL A 12 19.54 -20.68 17.71
N LEU A 13 19.33 -20.78 19.02
CA LEU A 13 18.01 -21.08 19.59
C LEU A 13 17.01 -19.95 19.35
N VAL A 14 17.45 -18.68 19.43
CA VAL A 14 16.64 -17.51 19.07
C VAL A 14 16.27 -17.54 17.59
N ILE A 15 17.21 -17.87 16.70
CA ILE A 15 16.94 -17.99 15.27
C ILE A 15 15.91 -19.09 15.00
N VAL A 16 16.09 -20.27 15.59
CA VAL A 16 15.15 -21.39 15.42
C VAL A 16 13.76 -21.04 15.96
N ALA A 17 13.68 -20.37 17.11
CA ALA A 17 12.41 -19.90 17.68
C ALA A 17 11.74 -18.85 16.77
N ALA A 18 12.51 -17.92 16.20
CA ALA A 18 12.00 -16.92 15.26
C ALA A 18 11.49 -17.57 13.96
N ILE A 19 12.23 -18.53 13.41
CA ILE A 19 11.81 -19.31 12.23
C ILE A 19 10.53 -20.08 12.55
N GLY A 20 10.47 -20.78 13.69
CA GLY A 20 9.29 -21.53 14.12
C GLY A 20 8.05 -20.65 14.30
N ALA A 21 8.23 -19.45 14.87
CA ALA A 21 7.16 -18.48 15.07
C ALA A 21 6.59 -17.92 13.75
N VAL A 22 7.38 -17.88 12.67
CA VAL A 22 6.96 -17.37 11.35
C VAL A 22 6.50 -18.50 10.42
N ALA A 23 7.12 -19.68 10.49
CA ALA A 23 6.84 -20.80 9.59
C ALA A 23 5.58 -21.60 9.96
N ILE A 24 5.19 -21.61 11.24
CA ILE A 24 3.99 -22.33 11.71
C ILE A 24 2.82 -21.34 11.76
N PRO A 25 1.66 -21.61 11.12
CA PRO A 25 0.52 -20.71 11.16
C PRO A 25 0.02 -20.48 12.59
N ASN A 26 0.34 -19.32 13.16
CA ASN A 26 -0.06 -18.93 14.50
C ASN A 26 -0.40 -17.42 14.57
N PRO A 27 -1.21 -16.97 15.55
CA PRO A 27 -1.64 -15.57 15.65
C PRO A 27 -0.49 -14.57 15.79
N LEU A 28 0.56 -14.93 16.52
CA LEU A 28 1.74 -14.08 16.74
C LEU A 28 2.53 -13.89 15.44
N GLY A 29 2.75 -14.98 14.69
CA GLY A 29 3.37 -14.95 13.37
C GLY A 29 2.61 -14.07 12.39
N LYS A 30 1.26 -14.12 12.39
CA LYS A 30 0.44 -13.22 11.57
C LYS A 30 0.63 -11.74 11.94
N GLN A 31 0.71 -11.42 13.23
CA GLN A 31 0.98 -10.05 13.68
C GLN A 31 2.37 -9.57 13.28
N ILE A 32 3.40 -10.41 13.43
CA ILE A 32 4.77 -10.10 13.02
C ILE A 32 4.83 -9.85 11.50
N LEU A 33 4.21 -10.71 10.70
CA LEU A 33 4.15 -10.54 9.25
C LEU A 33 3.39 -9.28 8.84
N ALA A 34 2.27 -8.97 9.52
CA ALA A 34 1.51 -7.75 9.26
C ALA A 34 2.32 -6.49 9.61
N GLU A 35 3.04 -6.48 10.73
CA GLU A 35 3.91 -5.37 11.13
C GLU A 35 5.12 -5.24 10.20
N ALA A 36 5.70 -6.35 9.76
CA ALA A 36 6.79 -6.34 8.79
C ALA A 36 6.35 -5.72 7.45
N LYS A 37 5.14 -6.03 6.98
CA LYS A 37 4.55 -5.40 5.79
C LYS A 37 4.24 -3.93 6.01
N TYR A 38 3.64 -3.59 7.16
CA TYR A 38 3.37 -2.21 7.54
C TYR A 38 4.65 -1.37 7.52
N ARG A 39 5.78 -1.90 8.02
CA ARG A 39 7.09 -1.24 7.99
C ARG A 39 7.81 -1.28 6.64
N GLY A 40 7.26 -2.01 5.65
CA GLY A 40 7.86 -2.15 4.32
C GLY A 40 8.99 -3.17 4.21
N TYR A 41 9.19 -4.04 5.22
CA TYR A 41 10.16 -5.14 5.14
C TYR A 41 9.67 -6.31 4.28
N LEU A 42 8.35 -6.44 4.13
CA LEU A 42 7.72 -7.43 3.27
C LEU A 42 6.74 -6.73 2.33
N ALA A 43 6.70 -7.17 1.08
CA ALA A 43 5.70 -6.69 0.13
C ALA A 43 4.31 -7.26 0.46
N TYR A 44 3.27 -6.49 0.15
CA TYR A 44 1.90 -6.99 0.11
C TYR A 44 1.71 -7.88 -1.12
N THR A 45 1.00 -9.00 -0.97
CA THR A 45 0.47 -9.70 -2.14
C THR A 45 -0.69 -8.90 -2.73
N THR A 46 -1.08 -9.20 -3.97
CA THR A 46 -2.20 -8.52 -4.64
C THR A 46 -3.51 -8.65 -3.85
N ASP A 47 -3.85 -9.84 -3.36
CA ASP A 47 -5.11 -10.06 -2.62
C ASP A 47 -5.11 -9.36 -1.25
N GLU A 48 -3.97 -9.32 -0.59
CA GLU A 48 -3.79 -8.58 0.67
C GLU A 48 -3.91 -7.08 0.44
N ALA A 49 -3.30 -6.57 -0.63
CA ALA A 49 -3.37 -5.17 -1.00
C ALA A 49 -4.81 -4.76 -1.33
N VAL A 50 -5.55 -5.59 -2.08
CA VAL A 50 -6.98 -5.36 -2.35
C VAL A 50 -7.78 -5.31 -1.04
N THR A 51 -7.60 -6.30 -0.17
CA THR A 51 -8.26 -6.31 1.15
C THR A 51 -7.92 -5.07 1.97
N LEU A 52 -6.66 -4.64 1.96
CA LEU A 52 -6.19 -3.43 2.62
C LEU A 52 -6.85 -2.18 2.03
N ALA A 53 -6.87 -2.04 0.71
CA ALA A 53 -7.46 -0.89 0.01
C ALA A 53 -8.94 -0.73 0.34
N TYR A 54 -9.73 -1.80 0.25
CA TYR A 54 -11.13 -1.75 0.65
C TYR A 54 -11.26 -1.43 2.13
N SER A 55 -10.61 -2.18 3.03
CA SER A 55 -10.77 -1.98 4.48
C SER A 55 -10.39 -0.59 4.97
N ARG A 56 -9.35 0.03 4.38
CA ARG A 56 -8.88 1.37 4.77
C ARG A 56 -9.74 2.47 4.16
N CYS A 57 -10.11 2.37 2.88
CA CYS A 57 -10.89 3.40 2.22
C CYS A 57 -12.35 3.39 2.68
N THR A 58 -12.89 2.22 3.08
CA THR A 58 -14.29 2.12 3.54
C THR A 58 -14.56 2.67 4.94
N ILE A 59 -13.51 3.08 5.66
CA ILE A 59 -13.66 3.76 6.97
C ILE A 59 -14.36 5.10 6.79
N CYS A 60 -14.08 5.83 5.70
CA CYS A 60 -14.60 7.17 5.49
C CYS A 60 -15.76 7.21 4.48
N HIS A 61 -15.74 6.34 3.47
CA HIS A 61 -16.70 6.37 2.35
C HIS A 61 -17.11 4.96 1.91
N PRO A 62 -18.35 4.74 1.43
CA PRO A 62 -18.72 3.45 0.87
C PRO A 62 -17.88 3.11 -0.37
N ALA A 63 -17.65 1.82 -0.62
CA ALA A 63 -16.88 1.30 -1.76
C ALA A 63 -17.29 1.93 -3.10
N ASP A 64 -18.59 2.11 -3.31
CA ASP A 64 -19.18 2.71 -4.51
C ASP A 64 -18.60 4.08 -4.87
N LYS A 65 -18.18 4.88 -3.88
CA LYS A 65 -17.60 6.19 -4.14
C LYS A 65 -16.22 6.07 -4.82
N MET A 66 -15.43 5.08 -4.43
CA MET A 66 -14.13 4.78 -5.04
C MET A 66 -14.32 4.17 -6.43
N LEU A 67 -15.38 3.38 -6.64
CA LEU A 67 -15.69 2.75 -7.92
C LEU A 67 -16.19 3.76 -8.96
N LYS A 68 -16.96 4.76 -8.52
CA LYS A 68 -17.46 5.87 -9.35
C LYS A 68 -16.44 6.99 -9.54
N TYR A 69 -15.21 6.79 -9.08
CA TYR A 69 -14.16 7.78 -9.22
C TYR A 69 -13.87 8.00 -10.72
N CYS A 70 -14.11 9.21 -11.20
CA CYS A 70 -13.96 9.53 -12.61
C CYS A 70 -12.50 9.67 -12.96
N SER A 71 -12.03 8.84 -13.88
CA SER A 71 -10.66 8.85 -14.40
C SER A 71 -10.20 10.17 -15.02
N ARG A 72 -11.16 10.99 -15.48
CA ARG A 72 -10.87 12.27 -16.14
C ARG A 72 -10.87 13.46 -15.20
N CYS A 73 -11.65 13.41 -14.13
CA CYS A 73 -11.94 14.59 -13.30
C CYS A 73 -11.34 14.53 -11.90
N GLY A 74 -10.94 13.34 -11.44
CA GLY A 74 -10.37 13.14 -10.10
C GLY A 74 -8.85 13.23 -10.07
N PRO A 75 -8.24 13.63 -8.93
CA PRO A 75 -6.80 13.51 -8.73
C PRO A 75 -6.30 12.06 -8.80
N PRO A 76 -5.02 11.84 -9.15
CA PRO A 76 -4.43 10.50 -9.20
C PRO A 76 -4.45 9.83 -7.83
N PHE A 77 -4.54 8.49 -7.78
CA PHE A 77 -4.66 7.79 -6.49
C PHE A 77 -3.44 7.95 -5.59
N VAL A 78 -2.25 8.22 -6.12
CA VAL A 78 -1.10 8.64 -5.29
C VAL A 78 -1.41 9.93 -4.52
N VAL A 79 -2.10 10.90 -5.10
CA VAL A 79 -2.51 12.14 -4.41
C VAL A 79 -3.66 11.87 -3.44
N VAL A 80 -4.61 11.03 -3.81
CA VAL A 80 -5.72 10.62 -2.92
C VAL A 80 -5.18 9.93 -1.67
N THR A 81 -4.28 8.96 -1.84
CA THR A 81 -3.67 8.20 -0.74
C THR A 81 -2.77 9.09 0.12
N HIS A 82 -1.99 10.00 -0.48
CA HIS A 82 -1.27 11.04 0.27
C HIS A 82 -2.22 11.87 1.15
N SER A 83 -3.34 12.32 0.58
CA SER A 83 -4.34 13.11 1.30
C SER A 83 -4.95 12.33 2.45
N MET A 84 -5.16 11.01 2.30
CA MET A 84 -5.60 10.13 3.38
C MET A 84 -4.56 10.01 4.50
N LYS A 85 -3.26 9.87 4.17
CA LYS A 85 -2.17 9.89 5.16
C LYS A 85 -2.24 11.19 5.98
N LYS A 86 -2.29 12.33 5.30
CA LYS A 86 -2.36 13.66 5.94
C LYS A 86 -3.63 13.88 6.75
N TYR A 87 -4.77 13.40 6.28
CA TYR A 87 -6.01 13.44 7.04
C TYR A 87 -5.88 12.68 8.36
N THR A 88 -5.37 11.44 8.35
CA THR A 88 -5.19 10.68 9.60
C THR A 88 -4.20 11.34 10.56
N GLU A 89 -3.12 11.92 10.04
CA GLU A 89 -2.14 12.68 10.83
C GLU A 89 -2.82 13.85 11.55
N LEU A 90 -3.55 14.69 10.80
CA LEU A 90 -4.25 15.87 11.34
C LEU A 90 -5.36 15.50 12.33
N MET A 91 -6.13 14.44 12.04
CA MET A 91 -7.19 14.00 12.94
C MET A 91 -6.63 13.46 14.25
N ASN A 92 -5.51 12.75 14.21
CA ASN A 92 -4.85 12.28 15.44
C ASN A 92 -4.28 13.44 16.27
N GLN A 93 -3.74 14.48 15.62
CA GLN A 93 -3.33 15.71 16.32
C GLN A 93 -4.50 16.41 17.02
N LYS A 94 -5.73 16.21 16.54
CA LYS A 94 -6.98 16.71 17.15
C LYS A 94 -7.61 15.76 18.17
N GLY A 95 -6.89 14.73 18.61
CA GLY A 95 -7.38 13.74 19.59
C GLY A 95 -8.12 12.55 19.00
N GLY A 96 -8.13 12.39 17.67
CA GLY A 96 -8.60 11.17 17.01
C GLY A 96 -7.70 9.96 17.29
N GLN A 97 -8.25 8.77 17.07
CA GLN A 97 -7.55 7.48 17.25
C GLN A 97 -7.51 6.68 15.96
N PHE A 98 -7.06 7.30 14.87
CA PHE A 98 -6.90 6.63 13.58
C PHE A 98 -5.54 5.94 13.53
N LYS A 99 -5.49 4.68 13.10
CA LYS A 99 -4.21 4.04 12.73
C LYS A 99 -3.57 4.86 11.60
N PRO A 100 -2.33 5.37 11.75
CA PRO A 100 -1.62 6.04 10.66
C PRO A 100 -1.43 5.09 9.47
N PHE A 101 -1.33 5.67 8.28
CA PHE A 101 -0.93 4.93 7.09
C PHE A 101 0.59 4.88 7.00
N SER A 102 1.15 3.69 6.80
CA SER A 102 2.56 3.60 6.42
C SER A 102 2.77 3.89 4.93
N ASP A 103 4.03 4.13 4.56
CA ASP A 103 4.43 4.28 3.17
C ASP A 103 4.11 3.02 2.34
N ALA A 104 4.35 1.84 2.91
CA ALA A 104 4.04 0.56 2.26
C ALA A 104 2.53 0.36 2.04
N GLU A 105 1.71 0.71 3.04
CA GLU A 105 0.25 0.68 2.89
C GLU A 105 -0.21 1.65 1.81
N ALA A 106 0.29 2.89 1.82
CA ALA A 106 -0.12 3.91 0.86
C ALA A 106 0.22 3.51 -0.58
N VAL A 107 1.44 3.00 -0.81
CA VAL A 107 1.89 2.50 -2.11
C VAL A 107 1.05 1.31 -2.58
N ALA A 108 0.75 0.36 -1.70
CA ALA A 108 -0.08 -0.80 -2.04
C ALA A 108 -1.51 -0.38 -2.41
N ILE A 109 -2.12 0.53 -1.64
CA ILE A 109 -3.47 1.03 -1.87
C ILE A 109 -3.55 1.80 -3.19
N ALA A 110 -2.57 2.67 -3.48
CA ALA A 110 -2.53 3.43 -4.72
C ALA A 110 -2.48 2.50 -5.95
N GLN A 111 -1.61 1.49 -5.93
CA GLN A 111 -1.51 0.50 -7.00
C GLN A 111 -2.79 -0.31 -7.20
N VAL A 112 -3.49 -0.68 -6.12
CA VAL A 112 -4.77 -1.40 -6.22
C VAL A 112 -5.79 -0.57 -6.98
N TRP A 113 -5.98 0.68 -6.56
CA TRP A 113 -7.00 1.52 -7.15
C TRP A 113 -6.63 1.96 -8.57
N ASN A 114 -5.35 2.21 -8.84
CA ASN A 114 -4.85 2.39 -10.22
C ASN A 114 -5.16 1.16 -11.09
N GLY A 115 -4.94 -0.05 -10.55
CA GLY A 115 -5.21 -1.30 -11.27
C GLY A 115 -6.70 -1.53 -11.54
N LEU A 116 -7.56 -1.31 -10.53
CA LEU A 116 -8.99 -1.63 -10.59
C LEU A 116 -9.84 -0.57 -11.28
N VAL A 117 -9.48 0.71 -11.16
CA VAL A 117 -10.27 1.84 -11.67
C VAL A 117 -9.54 2.58 -12.80
N GLY A 118 -8.21 2.64 -12.76
CA GLY A 118 -7.37 3.24 -13.79
C GLY A 118 -6.26 4.12 -13.20
N ASN A 119 -5.12 4.21 -13.91
CA ASN A 119 -4.00 5.09 -13.55
C ASN A 119 -4.14 6.47 -14.21
N TRP A 120 -3.93 7.54 -13.45
CA TRP A 120 -4.14 8.95 -13.85
C TRP A 120 -2.91 9.84 -13.68
N GLU A 121 -1.80 9.27 -13.21
CA GLU A 121 -0.57 10.04 -12.99
C GLU A 121 -0.04 10.66 -14.29
N PRO A 122 -0.08 9.99 -15.47
CA PRO A 122 0.38 10.59 -16.71
C PRO A 122 -0.45 11.82 -17.15
N ASP A 123 -1.76 11.83 -16.86
CA ASP A 123 -2.67 12.90 -17.29
C ASP A 123 -2.48 14.21 -16.53
N TRP A 124 -1.97 14.14 -15.30
CA TRP A 124 -1.84 15.29 -14.40
C TRP A 124 -0.50 16.03 -14.52
N GLY A 125 0.45 15.49 -15.28
CA GLY A 125 1.81 16.01 -15.34
C GLY A 125 2.59 15.75 -14.04
N LEU A 126 3.73 15.08 -14.15
CA LEU A 126 4.51 14.63 -12.98
C LEU A 126 4.91 15.77 -12.03
N LYS A 127 5.18 16.97 -12.56
CA LYS A 127 5.52 18.16 -11.74
C LYS A 127 4.39 18.56 -10.78
N ASP A 128 3.14 18.52 -11.24
CA ASP A 128 1.99 18.89 -10.42
C ASP A 128 1.67 17.78 -9.41
N VAL A 129 1.84 16.52 -9.81
CA VAL A 129 1.79 15.37 -8.89
C VAL A 129 2.82 15.55 -7.76
N HIS A 130 4.08 15.87 -8.06
CA HIS A 130 5.11 16.09 -7.04
C HIS A 130 4.75 17.23 -6.08
N LYS A 131 4.20 18.33 -6.60
CA LYS A 131 3.76 19.47 -5.79
C LYS A 131 2.65 19.05 -4.81
N LEU A 132 1.69 18.26 -5.27
CA LEU A 132 0.57 17.79 -4.46
C LEU A 132 0.99 16.74 -3.42
N LEU A 133 2.03 15.96 -3.69
CA LEU A 133 2.58 14.95 -2.76
C LEU A 133 3.44 15.55 -1.64
N GLN A 134 3.77 16.84 -1.69
CA GLN A 134 4.46 17.57 -0.61
C GLN A 134 5.71 16.84 -0.05
N GLY A 135 6.49 16.20 -0.93
CA GLY A 135 7.71 15.49 -0.57
C GLY A 135 7.52 14.06 -0.06
N ASP A 136 6.32 13.48 -0.17
CA ASP A 136 6.05 12.07 0.15
C ASP A 136 6.82 11.12 -0.79
N GLN A 137 8.04 10.78 -0.39
CA GLN A 137 9.01 10.09 -1.24
C GLN A 137 8.52 8.71 -1.70
N ALA A 138 7.72 8.02 -0.89
CA ALA A 138 7.21 6.70 -1.27
C ALA A 138 6.23 6.80 -2.44
N LEU A 139 5.31 7.78 -2.41
CA LEU A 139 4.32 7.98 -3.46
C LEU A 139 4.91 8.71 -4.67
N ILE A 140 5.90 9.58 -4.48
CA ILE A 140 6.68 10.19 -5.58
C ILE A 140 7.39 9.08 -6.37
N ARG A 141 8.14 8.21 -5.69
CA ARG A 141 8.80 7.08 -6.35
C ARG A 141 7.81 6.18 -7.08
N LEU A 142 6.64 5.93 -6.49
CA LEU A 142 5.60 5.16 -7.17
C LEU A 142 5.14 5.84 -8.47
N ALA A 143 4.86 7.15 -8.43
CA ALA A 143 4.45 7.91 -9.61
C ALA A 143 5.51 7.94 -10.71
N GLU A 144 6.80 7.94 -10.34
CA GLU A 144 7.93 7.86 -11.27
C GLU A 144 8.21 6.43 -11.78
N THR A 145 7.72 5.41 -11.08
CA THR A 145 7.95 4.01 -11.46
C THR A 145 7.08 3.66 -12.67
N PRO A 146 7.63 3.10 -13.77
CA PRO A 146 6.82 2.64 -14.90
C PRO A 146 5.78 1.60 -14.48
N ILE A 147 4.61 1.59 -15.12
CA ILE A 147 3.48 0.72 -14.74
C ILE A 147 3.90 -0.75 -14.74
N GLU A 148 4.73 -1.16 -15.69
CA GLU A 148 5.25 -2.53 -15.84
C GLU A 148 6.03 -3.01 -14.63
N GLN A 149 6.58 -2.08 -13.85
CA GLN A 149 7.36 -2.34 -12.64
C GLN A 149 6.53 -2.23 -11.36
N ARG A 150 5.20 -2.01 -11.46
CA ARG A 150 4.27 -1.91 -10.34
C ARG A 150 3.53 -3.24 -10.16
N PRO A 151 3.99 -4.15 -9.29
CA PRO A 151 3.53 -5.54 -9.28
C PRO A 151 2.04 -5.70 -8.97
N ILE A 152 1.49 -4.89 -8.07
CA ILE A 152 0.07 -4.97 -7.69
C ILE A 152 -0.79 -4.39 -8.81
N GLU A 153 -0.40 -3.24 -9.36
CA GLU A 153 -1.12 -2.59 -10.46
C GLU A 153 -1.13 -3.49 -11.72
N MET A 154 0.01 -4.10 -12.06
CA MET A 154 0.15 -5.03 -13.20
C MET A 154 -0.66 -6.31 -13.03
N ALA A 155 -0.71 -6.87 -11.82
CA ALA A 155 -1.54 -8.04 -11.54
C ALA A 155 -3.05 -7.75 -11.68
N LEU A 156 -3.44 -6.48 -11.59
CA LEU A 156 -4.82 -6.02 -11.65
C LEU A 156 -5.18 -5.32 -12.97
N LYS A 157 -4.23 -5.10 -13.89
CA LYS A 157 -4.42 -4.24 -15.08
C LYS A 157 -5.63 -4.61 -15.96
N ASN A 158 -5.95 -5.90 -16.07
CA ASN A 158 -7.07 -6.43 -16.85
C ASN A 158 -8.26 -6.84 -15.97
N LYS A 159 -8.21 -6.52 -14.68
CA LYS A 159 -9.32 -6.71 -13.75
C LYS A 159 -10.05 -5.39 -13.58
N GLN A 160 -11.33 -5.49 -13.27
CA GLN A 160 -12.17 -4.35 -12.99
C GLN A 160 -12.98 -4.66 -11.75
N ALA A 161 -13.07 -3.68 -10.83
CA ALA A 161 -13.94 -3.84 -9.69
C ALA A 161 -15.41 -3.70 -10.15
N PRO A 162 -16.33 -4.59 -9.71
CA PRO A 162 -17.75 -4.52 -10.10
C PRO A 162 -18.33 -3.13 -9.83
N GLY A 163 -18.90 -2.48 -10.85
CA GLY A 163 -19.45 -1.13 -10.74
C GLY A 163 -18.47 0.02 -10.97
N SER A 164 -17.19 -0.25 -11.23
CA SER A 164 -16.26 0.77 -11.74
C SER A 164 -16.39 0.93 -13.25
N HIS A 165 -16.15 2.15 -13.76
CA HIS A 165 -16.00 2.39 -15.19
C HIS A 165 -14.53 2.67 -15.49
N LYS A 166 -13.86 1.71 -16.14
CA LYS A 166 -12.49 1.84 -16.60
C LYS A 166 -12.54 2.17 -18.09
N GLU A 167 -12.08 3.35 -18.48
CA GLU A 167 -11.88 3.65 -19.89
C GLU A 167 -10.84 2.67 -20.45
N ASN A 168 -11.15 1.99 -21.56
CA ASN A 168 -10.19 1.22 -22.32
C ASN A 168 -9.19 2.19 -22.96
N ARG A 169 -8.17 2.58 -22.19
CA ARG A 169 -6.99 3.26 -22.71
C ARG A 169 -5.96 2.19 -22.98
N GLU A 170 -5.57 2.03 -24.25
CA GLU A 170 -4.30 1.39 -24.56
C GLU A 170 -3.23 2.17 -23.80
N ILE A 171 -2.55 1.49 -22.88
CA ILE A 171 -1.41 2.04 -22.15
C ILE A 171 -0.30 2.16 -23.19
N ILE A 172 -0.22 3.32 -23.85
CA ILE A 172 0.88 3.61 -24.76
C ILE A 172 2.08 3.97 -23.87
N PRO A 173 3.18 3.22 -23.94
CA PRO A 173 4.37 3.41 -23.12
C PRO A 173 5.07 4.75 -23.36
#